data_AF-A0A9W8B448-F1
#
_entry.id   AF-A0A9W8B448-F1
#
_cell.length_a   1.000
_cell.length_b   1.000
_cell.length_c   1.000
_cell.angle_alpha   90.00
_cell.angle_beta   90.00
_cell.angle_gamma   90.00
#
_symmetry.space_group_name_H-M   'P 1'
#
loop_
_entity.id
_entity.type
_entity.pdbx_description
1 polymer ?
#
loop_
_entity_poly.entity_id
_entity_poly.type
_entity_poly.pdbx_seq_one_letter_code
_entity_poly.pdbx_strand_id
1 'polypeptide(L)' 'MSWKAPVTKSLKELRFHLCQSSPASQGLRDFIVKSYPTLKKANPGLPVLIREAQGVEAKIYARY' A
#
# COMPACT_ATOMS: atom_id res chain seq x y z
N MET A 1 6.45 -15.76 -14.34
CA MET A 1 6.72 -14.81 -13.23
C MET A 1 5.53 -13.84 -13.05
N SER A 2 4.32 -14.35 -12.78
CA SER A 2 3.09 -13.52 -12.67
C SER A 2 2.46 -13.70 -11.29
N TRP A 3 2.98 -12.97 -10.29
CA TRP A 3 2.33 -12.87 -8.97
C TRP A 3 1.49 -11.58 -8.84
N LYS A 4 1.51 -10.73 -9.87
CA LYS A 4 0.69 -9.51 -9.98
C LYS A 4 -0.64 -9.84 -10.67
N ALA A 5 -1.34 -10.87 -10.20
CA ALA A 5 -2.69 -11.17 -10.65
C ALA A 5 -3.60 -9.94 -10.43
N PRO A 6 -4.67 -9.74 -11.23
CA PRO A 6 -5.60 -8.63 -11.03
C PRO A 6 -6.31 -8.79 -9.68
N VAL A 7 -5.73 -8.12 -8.68
CA VAL A 7 -6.20 -8.02 -7.30
C VAL A 7 -7.61 -7.37 -7.21
N THR A 8 -8.07 -6.76 -8.31
CA THR A 8 -9.24 -5.90 -8.41
C THR A 8 -10.61 -6.57 -8.39
N LYS A 9 -10.74 -7.88 -8.67
CA LYS A 9 -12.07 -8.51 -8.64
C LYS A 9 -12.62 -8.70 -7.23
N SER A 10 -11.73 -8.76 -6.24
CA SER A 10 -12.12 -9.05 -4.86
C SER A 10 -11.68 -7.98 -3.87
N LEU A 11 -10.82 -7.02 -4.22
CA LEU A 11 -10.36 -5.97 -3.31
C LEU A 11 -10.94 -4.61 -3.67
N LYS A 12 -11.68 -4.04 -2.73
CA LYS A 12 -12.34 -2.73 -2.78
C LYS A 12 -11.45 -1.59 -2.30
N GLU A 13 -10.51 -1.83 -1.38
CA GLU A 13 -9.63 -0.78 -0.84
C GLU A 13 -8.33 -1.38 -0.32
N LEU A 14 -7.23 -0.65 -0.49
CA LEU A 14 -5.94 -0.99 0.12
C LEU A 14 -5.41 0.24 0.87
N ARG A 15 -5.20 0.10 2.17
CA ARG A 15 -4.82 1.19 3.07
C ARG A 15 -3.49 0.90 3.76
N PHE A 16 -2.52 1.78 3.57
CA PHE A 16 -1.22 1.74 4.22
C PHE A 16 -1.24 2.67 5.43
N HIS A 17 -0.92 2.16 6.61
CA HIS A 17 -0.61 2.95 7.79
C HIS A 17 0.88 2.91 8.04
N LEU A 18 1.52 4.07 8.10
CA LEU A 18 2.96 4.19 8.32
C LEU A 18 3.32 5.43 9.11
N CYS A 19 4.49 5.40 9.74
CA CYS A 19 5.08 6.56 10.38
C CYS A 19 6.12 7.23 9.45
N GLN A 20 6.04 8.56 9.34
CA GLN A 20 6.94 9.37 8.49
C GLN A 20 8.40 9.33 8.96
N SER A 21 8.65 9.27 10.27
CA SER A 21 9.98 9.44 10.86
C SER A 21 10.53 8.18 11.52
N SER A 22 9.68 7.25 11.96
CA SER A 22 10.15 6.05 12.66
C SER A 22 10.95 5.12 11.73
N PRO A 23 12.07 4.55 12.20
CA PRO A 23 12.84 3.56 11.45
C PRO A 23 12.06 2.26 11.22
N ALA A 24 11.13 1.91 12.12
CA ALA A 24 10.28 0.73 11.98
C ALA A 24 9.37 0.78 10.72
N SER A 25 9.05 1.98 10.23
CA SER A 25 8.22 2.17 9.03
C SER A 25 9.03 2.39 7.74
N GLN A 26 10.36 2.38 7.80
CA GLN A 26 11.22 2.72 6.65
C GLN A 26 10.99 1.78 5.46
N GLY A 27 10.93 0.46 5.69
CA GLY A 27 10.70 -0.51 4.62
C GLY A 27 9.36 -0.33 3.90
N LEU A 28 8.32 0.09 4.63
CA LEU A 28 7.00 0.34 4.04
C LEU A 28 7.01 1.63 3.19
N ARG A 29 7.75 2.67 3.61
CA ARG A 29 7.95 3.89 2.81
C ARG A 29 8.64 3.57 1.49
N ASP A 30 9.74 2.81 1.54
CA ASP A 30 10.49 2.43 0.35
C ASP A 30 9.67 1.55 -0.60
N PHE A 31 8.84 0.67 -0.04
CA PHE A 31 7.91 -0.16 -0.81
C PHE A 31 6.88 0.69 -1.54
N ILE A 32 6.29 1.69 -0.88
CA ILE A 32 5.29 2.59 -1.50
C ILE A 32 5.95 3.37 -2.65
N VAL A 33 7.11 3.96 -2.44
CA VAL A 33 7.81 4.74 -3.49
C VAL A 33 8.07 3.91 -4.75
N LYS A 34 8.52 2.65 -4.59
CA LYS A 34 8.84 1.76 -5.71
C LYS A 34 7.60 1.11 -6.35
N SER A 35 6.66 0.67 -5.53
CA SER A 35 5.57 -0.23 -5.97
C SER A 35 4.29 0.50 -6.34
N TYR A 36 4.00 1.65 -5.70
CA TYR A 36 2.78 2.44 -5.92
C TYR A 36 2.49 2.76 -7.40
N PRO A 37 3.45 3.26 -8.23
CA PRO A 37 3.17 3.55 -9.62
C PRO A 37 2.79 2.29 -10.42
N THR A 38 3.38 1.14 -10.11
CA THR A 38 3.04 -0.12 -10.79
C THR A 38 1.70 -0.67 -10.35
N LEU A 39 1.36 -0.55 -9.06
CA LEU A 39 0.08 -0.96 -8.49
C LEU A 39 -1.08 -0.15 -9.06
N LYS A 40 -0.91 1.18 -9.16
CA LYS A 40 -1.92 2.09 -9.71
C LYS A 40 -2.12 1.90 -11.22
N LYS A 41 -1.04 1.66 -11.98
CA LYS A 41 -1.13 1.34 -13.41
C LYS A 41 -1.84 0.02 -13.67
N ALA A 42 -1.59 -1.00 -12.86
CA ALA A 42 -2.25 -2.30 -12.99
C ALA A 42 -3.72 -2.28 -12.54
N ASN A 43 -4.09 -1.39 -11.60
CA ASN A 43 -5.40 -1.37 -10.96
C ASN A 43 -5.97 0.06 -10.84
N PRO A 44 -6.39 0.70 -11.96
CA PRO A 44 -6.85 2.09 -11.96
C PRO A 44 -8.13 2.32 -11.14
N GLY A 45 -8.96 1.27 -10.94
CA GLY A 45 -10.19 1.34 -10.14
C GLY A 45 -10.02 1.01 -8.66
N LEU A 46 -8.82 0.64 -8.20
CA LEU A 46 -8.59 0.28 -6.80
C LEU A 46 -8.11 1.50 -6.01
N PRO A 47 -8.89 1.99 -5.02
CA PRO A 47 -8.46 3.09 -4.16
C PRO A 47 -7.34 2.62 -3.23
N VAL A 48 -6.16 3.18 -3.44
CA VAL A 48 -4.99 3.00 -2.57
C VAL A 48 -4.87 4.22 -1.66
N LEU A 49 -5.10 4.04 -0.36
CA LEU A 49 -5.02 5.10 0.64
C LEU A 49 -3.70 5.00 1.42
N ILE A 50 -3.01 6.12 1.54
CA ILE A 50 -1.82 6.24 2.39
C ILE A 50 -2.21 7.10 3.59
N ARG A 51 -2.03 6.55 4.80
CA ARG A 51 -2.33 7.19 6.08
C ARG A 51 -1.05 7.26 6.88
N GLU A 52 -0.52 8.47 6.96
CA GLU A 52 0.71 8.76 7.68
C GLU A 52 0.38 9.28 9.08
N ALA A 53 0.93 8.66 10.11
CA ALA A 53 0.68 9.03 11.51
C ALA A 53 1.92 8.76 12.37
N GLN A 54 2.19 9.63 13.33
CA GLN A 54 3.36 9.52 14.21
C GLN A 54 3.15 8.39 15.24
N GLY A 55 4.19 7.59 15.47
CA GLY A 55 4.18 6.49 16.44
C GLY A 55 3.38 5.25 16.02
N VAL A 56 2.85 5.21 14.78
CA VAL A 56 2.07 4.07 14.28
C VAL A 56 2.98 3.03 13.65
N GLU A 57 2.71 1.76 13.97
CA GLU A 57 3.37 0.61 13.35
C GLU A 57 2.99 0.48 11.86
N ALA A 58 3.94 0.00 11.06
CA ALA A 58 3.71 -0.27 9.64
C ALA A 58 2.64 -1.37 9.48
N LYS A 59 1.45 -1.01 9.00
CA LYS A 59 0.30 -1.92 8.81
C LYS A 59 -0.35 -1.71 7.46
N ILE A 60 -0.84 -2.80 6.88
CA ILE A 60 -1.57 -2.78 5.61
C ILE A 60 -2.95 -3.38 5.86
N TYR A 61 -3.99 -2.67 5.45
CA TYR A 61 -5.36 -3.13 5.48
C TYR A 61 -5.85 -3.33 4.05
N ALA A 62 -6.56 -4.41 3.82
CA ALA A 62 -7.15 -4.73 2.53
C ALA A 62 -8.63 -5.04 2.77
N ARG A 63 -9.51 -4.33 2.08
CA ARG A 63 -10.96 -4.52 2.17
C ARG A 63 -11.44 -5.27 0.94
N TYR A 64 -12.13 -6.38 1.13
CA TYR A 64 -12.69 -7.19 0.05
C TYR A 64 -14.15 -6.83 -0.27
#